data_AF-A0A8X6LAC8-F1
#
_entry.id   AF-A0A8X6LAC8-F1
#
_cell.length_a   1.000
_cell.length_b   1.000
_cell.length_c   1.000
_cell.angle_alpha   90.00
_cell.angle_beta   90.00
_cell.angle_gamma   90.00
#
_symmetry.space_group_name_H-M   'P 1'
#
loop_
_entity.id
_entity.type
_entity.pdbx_description
1 polymer ?
#
loop_
_entity_poly.entity_id
_entity_poly.type
_entity_poly.pdbx_seq_one_letter_code
_entity_poly.pdbx_strand_id
1 'polypeptide(L)'
;MVNAKCVCYICHASVALPKKENVERHFKTMHGSFDTDFPLKSELRKQKLKEFKSQLIRQQSCFIKPNTLSKAATVASLRVNHVLGKHKKPFADEEMIKNKRYFIHSR
;
A
#
# COMPACT_ATOMS: atom_id res chain seq x y z
N MET A 1 -10.72 -2.18 11.69
CA MET A 1 -9.98 -3.24 10.98
C MET A 1 -10.14 -3.02 9.49
N VAL A 2 -9.07 -2.63 8.79
CA VAL A 2 -9.13 -2.50 7.32
C VAL A 2 -9.25 -3.92 6.76
N ASN A 3 -10.29 -4.17 5.98
CA ASN A 3 -10.50 -5.43 5.26
C ASN A 3 -9.26 -5.70 4.41
N ALA A 4 -8.37 -6.59 4.86
CA ALA A 4 -7.19 -6.96 4.08
C ALA A 4 -7.69 -7.67 2.83
N LYS A 5 -7.76 -6.94 1.71
CA LYS A 5 -8.22 -7.47 0.43
C LYS A 5 -7.32 -8.64 0.04
N CYS A 6 -7.90 -9.82 -0.13
CA CYS A 6 -7.19 -10.96 -0.68
C CYS A 6 -7.09 -10.76 -2.19
N VAL A 7 -5.87 -10.82 -2.74
CA VAL A 7 -5.60 -10.59 -4.16
C VAL A 7 -4.84 -11.78 -4.72
N CYS A 8 -5.27 -12.30 -5.86
CA CYS A 8 -4.58 -13.39 -6.56
C CYS A 8 -3.32 -12.87 -7.25
N TYR A 9 -2.18 -13.55 -7.07
CA TYR A 9 -0.93 -13.17 -7.74
C TYR A 9 -0.91 -13.49 -9.25
N ILE A 10 -1.79 -14.37 -9.74
CA ILE A 10 -1.79 -14.80 -11.15
C ILE A 10 -2.61 -13.83 -12.01
N CYS A 11 -3.81 -13.46 -11.56
CA CYS A 11 -4.74 -12.62 -12.33
C CYS A 11 -5.05 -11.26 -11.68
N HIS A 12 -4.51 -10.97 -10.50
CA HIS A 12 -4.75 -9.74 -9.73
C HIS A 12 -6.24 -9.51 -9.35
N ALA A 13 -7.10 -10.51 -9.52
CA ALA A 13 -8.48 -10.46 -9.07
C ALA A 13 -8.56 -10.48 -7.54
N SER A 14 -9.56 -9.78 -6.99
CA SER A 14 -9.84 -9.83 -5.56
C SER A 14 -10.62 -11.10 -5.22
N VAL A 15 -10.14 -11.86 -4.25
CA VAL A 15 -10.85 -13.00 -3.68
C VAL A 15 -11.68 -12.51 -2.49
N ALA A 16 -12.98 -12.81 -2.51
CA ALA A 16 -13.98 -12.21 -1.62
C ALA A 16 -13.64 -12.30 -0.11
N LEU A 17 -13.08 -13.44 0.34
CA LEU A 17 -12.56 -13.59 1.70
C LEU A 17 -11.23 -14.35 1.66
N PRO A 18 -10.26 -14.03 2.54
CA PRO A 18 -9.00 -14.75 2.68
C PRO A 18 -9.18 -16.11 3.40
N LYS A 19 -10.21 -16.87 3.01
CA LYS A 19 -10.43 -18.25 3.47
C LYS A 19 -9.77 -19.20 2.49
N LYS A 20 -9.12 -20.25 3.00
CA LYS A 20 -8.45 -21.28 2.19
C LYS A 20 -9.36 -21.83 1.09
N GLU A 21 -10.60 -22.18 1.43
CA GLU A 21 -11.61 -22.69 0.49
C GLU A 21 -11.90 -21.72 -0.67
N ASN A 22 -11.96 -20.41 -0.39
CA ASN A 22 -12.22 -19.40 -1.42
C ASN A 22 -11.03 -19.23 -2.36
N VAL A 23 -9.82 -19.28 -1.82
CA VAL A 23 -8.58 -19.19 -2.62
C VAL A 23 -8.38 -20.46 -3.45
N GLU A 24 -8.62 -21.64 -2.88
CA GLU A 24 -8.53 -22.91 -3.60
C GLU A 24 -9.54 -23.01 -4.72
N ARG A 25 -10.80 -22.63 -4.46
CA ARG A 25 -11.83 -22.59 -5.49
C ARG A 25 -11.45 -21.63 -6.61
N HIS A 26 -11.03 -20.40 -6.27
CA HIS A 26 -10.57 -19.44 -7.25
C HIS A 26 -9.42 -20.00 -8.12
N PHE A 27 -8.43 -20.63 -7.49
CA PHE A 27 -7.31 -21.23 -8.20
C PHE A 27 -7.76 -22.34 -9.15
N LYS A 28 -8.59 -23.28 -8.67
CA LYS A 28 -9.08 -24.40 -9.49
C LYS A 28 -9.96 -23.94 -10.66
N THR A 29 -10.80 -22.92 -10.46
CA THR A 29 -11.72 -22.46 -11.52
C THR A 29 -11.07 -21.51 -12.51
N MET A 30 -10.13 -20.66 -12.08
CA MET A 30 -9.52 -19.64 -12.93
C MET A 30 -8.15 -20.05 -13.49
N HIS A 31 -7.47 -20.97 -12.81
CA HIS A 31 -6.06 -21.31 -13.04
C HIS A 31 -5.82 -22.83 -13.03
N GLY A 32 -6.81 -23.63 -13.47
CA GLY A 32 -6.72 -25.10 -13.46
C GLY A 32 -5.53 -25.68 -14.23
N SER A 33 -5.06 -24.99 -15.29
CA SER A 33 -3.86 -25.38 -16.06
C SER A 33 -2.55 -24.90 -15.44
N PHE A 34 -2.58 -24.09 -14.38
CA PHE A 34 -1.35 -23.53 -13.84
C PHE A 34 -0.43 -24.61 -13.24
N ASP A 35 -1.02 -25.69 -12.69
CA ASP A 35 -0.25 -26.81 -12.18
C ASP A 35 0.37 -27.68 -13.29
N THR A 36 -0.17 -27.66 -14.50
CA THR A 36 0.43 -28.35 -15.66
C THR A 36 1.61 -27.56 -16.22
N ASP A 37 1.46 -26.24 -16.34
CA ASP A 37 2.50 -25.36 -16.88
C ASP A 37 3.63 -25.13 -15.87
N PHE A 38 3.29 -25.09 -14.59
CA PHE A 38 4.22 -24.84 -13.48
C PHE A 38 4.03 -25.90 -12.38
N PRO A 39 4.64 -27.08 -12.53
CA PRO A 39 4.48 -28.17 -11.57
C PRO A 39 4.79 -27.76 -10.13
N LEU A 40 4.05 -28.36 -9.20
CA LEU A 40 4.27 -28.15 -7.76
C LEU A 40 5.72 -28.47 -7.38
N LYS A 41 6.29 -27.64 -6.50
CA LYS A 41 7.68 -27.73 -6.02
C LYS A 41 8.77 -27.55 -7.08
N SER A 42 8.44 -27.23 -8.33
CA SER A 42 9.44 -26.89 -9.34
C SER A 42 10.12 -25.55 -9.05
N GLU A 43 11.40 -25.42 -9.43
CA GLU A 43 12.11 -24.13 -9.38
C GLU A 43 11.47 -23.10 -10.32
N LEU A 44 10.95 -23.54 -11.46
CA LEU A 44 10.21 -22.69 -12.41
C LEU A 44 9.01 -22.02 -11.71
N ARG A 45 8.23 -22.77 -10.94
CA ARG A 45 7.11 -22.23 -10.17
C ARG A 45 7.57 -21.23 -9.11
N LYS A 46 8.66 -21.52 -8.39
CA LYS A 46 9.22 -20.60 -7.39
C LYS A 46 9.64 -19.28 -8.04
N GLN A 47 10.30 -19.33 -9.19
CA GLN A 47 10.70 -18.13 -9.94
C GLN A 47 9.48 -17.33 -10.38
N LYS A 48 8.46 -17.99 -10.95
CA LYS A 48 7.23 -17.32 -11.40
C LYS A 48 6.47 -16.64 -10.26
N LEU A 49 6.40 -17.29 -9.09
CA LEU A 49 5.78 -16.69 -7.90
C LEU A 49 6.54 -15.45 -7.40
N LYS A 50 7.88 -15.47 -7.42
CA LYS A 50 8.70 -14.29 -7.08
C LYS A 50 8.46 -13.14 -8.05
N GLU A 51 8.33 -13.45 -9.34
CA GLU A 51 8.03 -12.48 -10.39
C GLU A 51 6.66 -11.82 -10.14
N PHE A 52 5.60 -12.60 -9.97
CA PHE A 52 4.25 -12.09 -9.72
C PHE A 52 4.18 -11.23 -8.45
N LYS A 53 4.81 -11.68 -7.36
CA LYS A 53 4.88 -10.89 -6.12
C LYS A 53 5.56 -9.54 -6.35
N SER A 54 6.70 -9.54 -7.06
CA SER A 54 7.44 -8.32 -7.36
C SER A 54 6.64 -7.36 -8.24
N GLN A 55 5.94 -7.89 -9.25
CA GLN A 55 5.06 -7.11 -10.12
C GLN A 55 3.92 -6.46 -9.34
N LEU A 56 3.26 -7.21 -8.45
CA LEU A 56 2.17 -6.67 -7.63
C LEU A 56 2.68 -5.58 -6.68
N ILE A 57 3.80 -5.79 -6.01
CA ILE A 57 4.41 -4.78 -5.13
C ILE A 57 4.75 -3.52 -5.92
N ARG A 58 5.33 -3.67 -7.11
CA ARG A 58 5.64 -2.54 -7.99
C ARG A 58 4.37 -1.75 -8.34
N GLN A 59 3.30 -2.43 -8.76
CA GLN A 59 2.01 -1.80 -9.06
C GLN A 59 1.45 -1.05 -7.85
N GLN A 60 1.43 -1.68 -6.67
CA GLN A 60 0.93 -1.07 -5.45
C GLN A 60 1.78 0.14 -5.01
N SER A 61 3.10 0.08 -5.22
CA SER A 61 4.01 1.16 -4.82
C SER A 61 3.73 2.47 -5.55
N CYS A 62 3.22 2.42 -6.79
CA CYS A 62 2.83 3.61 -7.54
C CYS A 62 1.68 4.38 -6.87
N PHE A 63 0.77 3.68 -6.18
CA PHE A 63 -0.39 4.29 -5.52
C PHE A 63 -0.14 4.57 -4.04
N ILE A 64 0.67 3.76 -3.36
CA ILE A 64 0.95 3.93 -1.93
C ILE A 64 1.85 5.14 -1.67
N LYS A 65 2.92 5.32 -2.45
CA LYS A 65 3.91 6.38 -2.20
C LYS A 65 3.33 7.81 -2.25
N PRO A 66 2.50 8.19 -3.25
CA PRO A 66 1.89 9.51 -3.26
C PRO A 66 0.89 9.71 -2.10
N ASN A 67 0.16 8.65 -1.74
CA ASN A 67 -0.82 8.70 -0.65
C ASN A 67 -0.13 8.89 0.72
N THR A 68 1.02 8.26 0.94
CA THR A 68 1.80 8.48 2.18
C THR A 68 2.33 9.90 2.28
N LEU A 69 2.82 10.47 1.17
CA LEU A 69 3.31 11.86 1.15
C LEU A 69 2.18 12.86 1.43
N SER A 70 1.03 12.69 0.78
CA SER A 70 -0.15 13.54 0.99
C SER A 70 -0.65 13.47 2.44
N LYS A 71 -0.70 12.28 3.04
CA LYS A 71 -1.04 12.11 4.46
C LYS A 71 -0.05 12.81 5.38
N ALA A 72 1.26 12.67 5.11
CA ALA A 72 2.30 13.32 5.90
C ALA A 72 2.17 14.85 5.82
N ALA A 73 1.97 15.41 4.63
CA ALA A 73 1.74 16.85 4.43
C ALA A 73 0.48 17.34 5.16
N THR A 74 -0.60 16.56 5.15
CA THR A 74 -1.84 16.87 5.87
C THR A 74 -1.60 16.90 7.38
N VAL A 75 -0.93 15.88 7.93
CA VAL A 75 -0.60 15.81 9.36
C VAL A 75 0.30 16.98 9.78
N ALA A 76 1.31 17.32 8.97
CA ALA A 76 2.17 18.48 9.22
C ALA A 76 1.36 19.79 9.25
N SER A 77 0.49 19.99 8.27
CA SER A 77 -0.37 21.17 8.17
C SER A 77 -1.31 21.30 9.38
N LEU A 78 -1.92 20.19 9.81
CA LEU A 78 -2.77 20.16 11.01
C LEU A 78 -1.98 20.51 12.27
N ARG A 79 -0.75 20.03 12.41
CA ARG A 79 0.13 20.36 13.55
C ARG A 79 0.47 21.85 13.58
N VAL A 80 0.78 22.44 12.43
CA VAL A 80 1.04 23.89 12.31
C VAL A 80 -0.21 24.69 12.71
N ASN A 81 -1.38 24.33 12.17
CA ASN A 81 -2.65 25.00 12.48
C ASN A 81 -3.01 24.91 13.97
N HIS A 82 -2.75 23.77 14.62
CA HIS A 82 -2.98 23.60 16.06
C HIS A 82 -2.13 24.55 16.91
N VAL A 83 -0.86 24.72 16.54
CA VAL A 83 0.06 25.65 17.22
C VAL A 83 -0.37 27.10 16.98
N LEU A 84 -0.70 27.46 15.74
CA LEU A 84 -1.20 28.80 15.41
C LEU A 84 -2.48 29.14 16.19
N GLY A 85 -3.43 28.19 16.27
CA GLY A 85 -4.65 28.35 17.05
C GLY A 85 -4.39 28.55 18.54
N LYS A 86 -3.43 27.80 19.13
CA LYS A 86 -3.02 28.00 20.54
C LYS A 86 -2.43 29.37 20.79
N HIS A 87 -1.62 29.89 19.86
CA HIS A 87 -0.98 31.20 19.99
C HIS A 87 -1.83 32.35 19.46
N LYS A 88 -3.03 32.09 18.91
CA LYS A 88 -3.90 33.05 18.23
C LYS A 88 -3.17 33.85 17.14
N LYS A 89 -2.21 33.21 16.47
CA LYS A 89 -1.37 33.83 15.43
C LYS A 89 -1.94 33.55 14.04
N PRO A 90 -1.95 34.54 13.13
CA PRO A 90 -2.34 34.32 11.75
C PRO A 90 -1.30 33.47 11.01
N PHE A 91 -1.73 32.79 9.95
CA PHE A 91 -0.86 31.93 9.13
C PHE A 91 0.32 32.66 8.48
N ALA A 92 0.19 33.99 8.30
CA ALA A 92 1.21 34.86 7.71
C ALA A 92 2.40 35.19 8.66
N ASP A 93 2.42 34.65 9.88
CA ASP A 93 3.52 34.86 10.82
C ASP A 93 4.79 34.13 10.34
N GLU A 94 5.74 34.89 9.77
CA GLU A 94 6.97 34.40 9.17
C GLU A 94 7.86 33.59 10.13
N GLU A 95 7.81 33.88 11.44
CA GLU A 95 8.61 33.14 12.43
C GLU A 95 8.16 31.68 12.55
N MET A 96 6.86 31.40 12.35
CA MET A 96 6.32 30.04 12.37
C MET A 96 6.69 29.24 11.13
N ILE A 97 6.75 29.90 9.96
CA ILE A 97 7.15 29.29 8.68
C ILE A 97 8.65 28.93 8.69
N LYS A 98 9.49 29.77 9.33
CA LYS A 98 10.95 29.54 9.46
C LYS A 98 11.31 28.48 10.50
N ASN A 99 10.40 28.13 11.42
CA ASN A 99 10.67 27.19 12.49
C ASN A 99 10.68 25.74 11.97
N LYS A 100 11.85 25.29 11.48
CA LYS A 100 12.08 23.97 10.89
C LYS A 100 11.57 22.81 11.76
N ARG A 101 11.48 22.97 13.09
CA ARG A 101 11.00 21.92 14.03
C ARG A 101 9.63 21.33 13.67
N TYR A 102 8.75 22.08 13.02
CA TYR A 102 7.40 21.60 12.66
C TYR A 102 7.33 20.83 11.33
N PHE A 103 8.36 20.95 10.48
CA PHE A 103 8.40 20.31 9.15
C PHE A 103 9.34 19.10 9.07
N ILE A 104 10.22 18.89 10.06
CA ILE A 104 11.30 17.87 9.99
C ILE A 104 10.81 16.41 10.12
N HIS A 105 9.60 16.13 10.61
CA HIS A 105 9.15 14.74 10.81
C HIS A 105 8.53 14.09 9.56
N SER A 106 8.86 14.59 8.36
CA SER A 106 8.34 14.09 7.08
C SER A 106 9.35 13.23 6.30
N ARG A 107 10.31 12.60 6.99
CA ARG A 107 11.25 11.63 6.42
C ARG A 107 11.14 10.28 7.11
#